data_AF-A0A3D2KDF1-F1
#
_entry.id   AF-A0A3D2KDF1-F1
#
_cell.length_a   1.000
_cell.length_b   1.000
_cell.length_c   1.000
_cell.angle_alpha   90.00
_cell.angle_beta   90.00
_cell.angle_gamma   90.00
#
_symmetry.space_group_name_H-M   'P 1'
#
loop_
_entity.id
_entity.type
_entity.pdbx_description
1 polymer ?
#
loop_
_entity_poly.entity_id
_entity_poly.type
_entity_poly.pdbx_seq_one_letter_code
_entity_poly.pdbx_strand_id
1 'polypeptide(L)'
;MIHPSYTDLMAVVNSEVEPGEQPVVNSRYSIVLATAKRARQIIAGDEPLVKAEQGKKPLSIAVEELYEGKIKIMGEDEEGDEEDLELEISELEGNFGEVDEAELEMETATVEEEQEESTEE
;
A
#
# COMPACT_ATOMS: atom_id res chain seq x y z
N MET A 1 21.52 10.47 5.88
CA MET A 1 20.46 9.47 6.06
C MET A 1 19.22 9.97 5.34
N ILE A 2 18.41 9.06 4.79
CA ILE A 2 17.12 9.43 4.20
C ILE A 2 16.19 9.79 5.36
N HIS A 3 15.62 10.99 5.32
CA HIS A 3 14.65 11.47 6.29
C HIS A 3 13.33 11.76 5.56
N PRO A 4 12.17 11.50 6.20
CA PRO A 4 12.05 10.83 7.50
C PRO A 4 12.38 9.33 7.41
N SER A 5 12.92 8.78 8.49
CA SER A 5 13.16 7.35 8.64
C SER A 5 11.96 6.67 9.29
N TYR A 6 11.88 5.34 9.22
CA TYR A 6 10.81 4.59 9.87
C TYR A 6 10.67 4.90 11.37
N THR A 7 11.80 5.03 12.09
CA THR A 7 11.76 5.34 13.52
C THR A 7 11.16 6.72 13.79
N ASP A 8 11.39 7.67 12.89
CA ASP A 8 10.82 9.01 13.01
C ASP A 8 9.31 8.98 12.78
N LEU A 9 8.85 8.24 11.77
CA LEU A 9 7.42 8.06 11.51
C LEU A 9 6.72 7.37 12.68
N MET A 10 7.32 6.30 13.21
CA MET A 10 6.74 5.56 14.35
C MET A 10 6.63 6.43 15.61
N ALA A 11 7.61 7.30 15.83
CA ALA A 11 7.59 8.24 16.95
C ALA A 11 6.51 9.32 16.77
N VAL A 12 6.36 9.88 15.57
CA VAL A 12 5.34 10.88 15.27
C VAL A 12 3.94 10.31 15.45
N VAL A 13 3.66 9.13 14.88
CA VAL A 13 2.30 8.56 14.93
C VAL A 13 1.89 8.20 16.36
N ASN A 14 2.80 7.66 17.16
CA ASN A 14 2.51 7.30 18.55
C ASN A 14 2.72 8.46 19.55
N SER A 15 3.06 9.67 19.09
CA SER A 15 3.36 10.79 19.99
C SER A 15 2.15 11.31 20.77
N GLU A 16 0.95 11.04 20.27
CA GLU A 16 -0.31 11.48 20.87
C GLU A 16 -0.91 10.46 21.85
N VAL A 17 -0.27 9.29 22.02
CA VAL A 17 -0.76 8.22 22.90
C VAL A 17 -0.30 8.46 24.34
N GLU A 18 -1.22 8.41 25.30
CA GLU A 18 -0.88 8.60 26.71
C GLU A 18 -0.01 7.44 27.24
N PRO A 19 0.97 7.71 28.12
CA PRO A 19 1.79 6.66 28.73
C PRO A 19 0.92 5.64 29.50
N GLY A 20 0.75 4.44 28.94
CA GLY A 20 -0.06 3.37 29.50
C GLY A 20 -1.24 2.95 28.62
N GLU A 21 -1.55 3.73 27.59
CA GLU A 21 -2.51 3.37 26.54
C GLU A 21 -1.84 2.55 25.42
N GLN A 22 -2.64 1.80 24.67
CA GLN A 22 -2.11 1.00 23.56
C GLN A 22 -1.64 1.92 22.44
N PRO A 23 -0.44 1.68 21.87
CA PRO A 23 0.06 2.49 20.77
C PRO A 23 -0.83 2.29 19.52
N VAL A 24 -1.08 3.39 18.82
CA VAL A 24 -1.89 3.45 17.59
C VAL A 24 -1.31 2.54 16.51
N VAL A 25 0.02 2.45 16.43
CA VAL A 25 0.71 1.55 15.50
C VAL A 25 1.81 0.78 16.21
N ASN A 26 1.74 -0.55 16.08
CA ASN A 26 2.74 -1.49 16.57
C ASN A 26 3.61 -2.09 15.45
N SER A 27 3.17 -1.94 14.19
CA SER A 27 3.81 -2.59 13.04
C SER A 27 4.30 -1.58 12.00
N ARG A 28 5.37 -1.95 11.29
CA ARG A 28 5.84 -1.24 10.09
C ARG A 28 4.80 -1.24 8.98
N TYR A 29 4.05 -2.34 8.88
CA TYR A 29 3.11 -2.57 7.79
C TYR A 29 1.93 -1.60 7.84
N SER A 30 1.46 -1.23 9.04
CA SER A 30 0.38 -0.25 9.21
C SER A 30 0.75 1.12 8.62
N ILE A 31 2.00 1.57 8.78
CA ILE A 31 2.50 2.82 8.19
C ILE A 31 2.55 2.71 6.67
N VAL A 32 3.03 1.58 6.14
CA VAL A 32 3.10 1.35 4.69
C VAL A 32 1.70 1.35 4.07
N LEU A 33 0.74 0.68 4.70
CA LEU A 33 -0.63 0.60 4.21
C LEU A 33 -1.32 1.97 4.22
N ALA A 34 -1.22 2.71 5.33
CA ALA A 34 -1.80 4.05 5.44
C ALA A 34 -1.20 5.04 4.42
N THR A 35 0.13 5.02 4.26
CA THR A 35 0.80 5.90 3.27
C THR A 35 0.50 5.48 1.83
N ALA A 36 0.29 4.19 1.56
CA ALA A 36 -0.17 3.71 0.26
C ALA A 36 -1.62 4.13 -0.04
N LYS A 37 -2.56 3.96 0.91
CA LYS A 37 -3.96 4.40 0.79
C LYS A 37 -4.01 5.91 0.51
N ARG A 38 -3.24 6.70 1.26
CA ARG A 38 -3.13 8.15 1.04
C ARG A 38 -2.51 8.51 -0.32
N ALA A 39 -1.48 7.79 -0.76
CA ALA A 39 -0.88 8.04 -2.08
C ALA A 39 -1.89 7.80 -3.21
N ARG A 40 -2.76 6.79 -3.10
CA ARG A 40 -3.84 6.55 -4.08
C ARG A 40 -4.84 7.69 -4.10
N GLN A 41 -5.24 8.22 -2.94
CA GLN A 41 -6.13 9.39 -2.86
C GLN A 41 -5.54 10.60 -3.61
N ILE A 42 -4.25 10.88 -3.42
CA ILE A 42 -3.55 11.96 -4.14
C ILE A 42 -3.55 11.70 -5.67
N ILE A 43 -3.38 10.45 -6.10
CA ILE A 43 -3.46 10.07 -7.52
C ILE A 43 -4.88 10.26 -8.07
N ALA A 44 -5.91 9.99 -7.26
CA ALA A 44 -7.31 10.17 -7.60
C ALA A 44 -7.73 11.66 -7.70
N GLY A 45 -6.87 12.59 -7.25
CA GLY A 45 -7.07 14.03 -7.39
C GLY A 45 -7.20 14.79 -6.07
N ASP A 46 -7.07 14.12 -4.92
CA ASP A 46 -7.06 14.81 -3.63
C ASP A 46 -5.86 15.77 -3.53
N GLU A 47 -6.14 16.96 -2.98
CA GLU A 47 -5.10 17.97 -2.76
C GLU A 47 -4.12 17.52 -1.66
N PRO A 48 -2.80 17.64 -1.90
CA PRO A 48 -1.79 17.49 -0.88
C PRO A 48 -1.97 18.47 0.29
N LEU A 49 -1.80 17.99 1.52
CA LEU A 49 -1.85 18.76 2.76
C LEU A 49 -0.51 19.42 3.10
N VAL A 50 0.56 19.02 2.41
CA VAL A 50 1.89 19.62 2.47
C VAL A 50 2.22 20.29 1.15
N LYS A 51 3.16 21.24 1.17
CA LYS A 51 3.65 21.88 -0.05
C LYS A 51 4.37 20.84 -0.91
N ALA A 52 3.70 20.36 -1.94
CA ALA A 52 4.28 19.47 -2.93
C ALA A 52 4.99 20.28 -4.02
N GLU A 53 6.30 20.04 -4.19
CA GLU A 53 7.01 20.51 -5.37
C GLU A 53 6.49 19.81 -6.63
N GLN A 54 6.54 20.52 -7.76
CA GLN A 54 6.06 20.00 -9.02
C GLN A 54 6.87 18.74 -9.41
N GLY A 55 6.18 17.61 -9.61
CA GLY A 55 6.81 16.33 -9.97
C GLY A 55 7.19 15.43 -8.78
N LYS A 56 6.89 15.84 -7.54
CA LYS A 56 7.05 14.98 -6.36
C LYS A 56 6.14 13.76 -6.46
N LYS A 57 6.65 12.58 -6.10
CA LYS A 57 5.87 11.34 -6.19
C LYS A 57 4.77 11.34 -5.12
N PRO A 58 3.54 10.87 -5.43
CA PRO A 58 2.42 10.84 -4.47
C PRO A 58 2.77 10.15 -3.15
N LEU A 59 3.49 9.04 -3.20
CA LEU A 59 3.93 8.32 -1.99
C LEU A 59 4.86 9.18 -1.12
N SER A 60 5.79 9.93 -1.73
CA SER A 60 6.67 10.82 -0.98
C SER A 60 5.90 11.94 -0.29
N ILE A 61 4.85 12.45 -0.94
CA ILE A 61 3.95 13.44 -0.34
C ILE A 61 3.21 12.83 0.85
N ALA A 62 2.62 11.64 0.69
CA ALA A 62 1.89 10.96 1.78
C ALA A 62 2.77 10.68 3.01
N VAL A 63 4.03 10.29 2.80
CA VAL A 63 5.00 10.09 3.90
C VAL A 63 5.30 11.40 4.62
N GLU A 64 5.43 12.50 3.90
CA GLU A 64 5.65 13.83 4.50
C GLU A 64 4.42 14.35 5.24
N GLU A 65 3.22 14.14 4.70
CA GLU A 65 1.97 14.46 5.38
C GLU A 65 1.87 13.70 6.71
N LEU A 66 2.25 12.42 6.73
CA LEU A 66 2.26 11.62 7.96
C LEU A 66 3.30 12.16 8.95
N TYR A 67 4.49 12.47 8.46
CA TYR A 67 5.58 12.98 9.31
C TYR A 67 5.29 14.37 9.90
N GLU A 68 4.60 15.24 9.14
CA GLU A 68 4.13 16.54 9.63
C GLU A 68 2.84 16.44 10.48
N GLY A 69 2.29 15.23 10.68
CA GLY A 69 1.06 15.00 11.43
C GLY A 69 -0.21 15.56 10.76
N LYS A 70 -0.17 15.80 9.43
CA LYS A 70 -1.32 16.26 8.64
C LYS A 70 -2.36 15.17 8.45
N ILE A 71 -1.90 13.92 8.38
CA ILE A 71 -2.74 12.72 8.37
C ILE A 71 -2.42 11.89 9.62
N LYS A 72 -3.40 11.13 10.09
CA LYS A 72 -3.29 10.24 11.24
C LYS A 72 -3.74 8.85 10.85
N ILE A 73 -3.07 7.84 11.39
CA ILE A 73 -3.51 6.46 11.30
C ILE A 73 -4.54 6.28 12.40
N MET A 74 -5.77 5.92 12.05
CA MET A 74 -6.75 5.52 13.05
C MET A 74 -6.57 4.02 13.30
N GLY A 75 -6.70 3.60 14.57
CA GLY A 75 -6.70 2.17 14.90
C GLY A 75 -7.90 1.49 14.23
N GLU A 76 -7.70 0.24 13.81
CA GLU A 76 -8.69 -0.58 13.10
C GLU A 76 -10.04 -0.58 13.82
N ASP A 77 -11.03 0.12 13.26
CA ASP A 77 -12.39 -0.40 13.28
C ASP A 77 -12.44 -1.39 12.10
N GLU A 78 -12.22 -2.69 12.38
CA GLU A 78 -12.06 -3.78 11.40
C GLU A 78 -13.17 -3.80 10.31
N GLU A 79 -14.34 -3.25 10.58
CA GLU A 79 -15.50 -3.26 9.69
C GLU A 79 -15.36 -2.37 8.43
N GLY A 80 -14.56 -1.30 8.47
CA GLY A 80 -14.53 -0.31 7.39
C GLY A 80 -13.58 -0.62 6.23
N ASP A 81 -12.45 -1.28 6.52
CA ASP A 81 -11.43 -1.58 5.51
C ASP A 81 -11.74 -2.88 4.74
N GLU A 82 -12.48 -3.84 5.35
CA GLU A 82 -12.93 -5.06 4.67
C GLU A 82 -13.91 -4.74 3.53
N GLU A 83 -14.90 -3.87 3.75
CA GLU A 83 -15.86 -3.45 2.73
C GLU A 83 -15.16 -2.68 1.58
N ASP A 84 -14.22 -1.78 1.89
CA ASP A 84 -13.43 -1.04 0.89
C ASP A 84 -12.58 -2.01 0.02
N LEU A 85 -11.96 -3.01 0.64
CA LEU A 85 -11.15 -4.02 -0.06
C LEU A 85 -12.02 -4.94 -0.93
N GLU A 86 -13.20 -5.35 -0.43
CA GLU A 86 -14.12 -6.22 -1.15
C GLU A 86 -14.73 -5.51 -2.37
N LEU A 87 -15.03 -4.21 -2.26
CA LEU A 87 -15.43 -3.38 -3.39
C LEU A 87 -14.30 -3.24 -4.43
N GLU A 88 -13.07 -2.92 -4.01
CA GLU A 88 -11.91 -2.84 -4.92
C GLU A 88 -11.64 -4.18 -5.65
N ILE A 89 -11.78 -5.31 -4.96
CA ILE A 89 -11.62 -6.65 -5.55
C ILE A 89 -12.72 -6.92 -6.58
N SER A 90 -13.99 -6.61 -6.25
CA SER A 90 -15.12 -6.81 -7.17
C SER A 90 -15.01 -5.97 -8.45
N GLU A 91 -14.45 -4.76 -8.35
CA GLU A 91 -14.22 -3.89 -9.51
C GLU A 91 -13.04 -4.37 -10.38
N LEU A 92 -12.02 -4.98 -9.77
CA LEU A 92 -10.88 -5.58 -10.48
C LEU A 92 -11.26 -6.86 -11.23
N GLU A 93 -12.12 -7.70 -10.65
CA GLU A 93 -12.66 -8.90 -11.32
C GLU A 93 -13.47 -8.54 -12.57
N GLY A 94 -14.10 -7.37 -12.61
CA GLY A 94 -14.78 -6.86 -13.80
C GLY A 94 -13.84 -6.38 -14.92
N ASN A 95 -12.54 -6.17 -14.64
CA ASN A 95 -11.58 -5.59 -15.57
C ASN A 95 -10.44 -6.55 -15.99
N PHE A 96 -10.23 -7.64 -15.26
CA PHE A 96 -9.58 -8.83 -15.82
C PHE A 96 -10.61 -9.54 -16.68
N GLY A 97 -10.71 -9.17 -17.96
CA GLY A 97 -11.54 -9.90 -18.91
C GLY A 97 -11.24 -11.40 -18.82
N GLU A 98 -12.27 -12.24 -18.95
CA GLU A 98 -12.21 -13.71 -18.87
C GLU A 98 -10.82 -14.20 -19.28
N VAL A 99 -10.00 -14.56 -18.27
CA VAL A 99 -8.80 -15.34 -18.54
C VAL A 99 -9.33 -16.64 -19.12
N ASP A 100 -9.17 -16.81 -20.43
CA ASP A 100 -9.44 -18.09 -21.07
C ASP A 100 -8.48 -19.08 -20.41
N GLU A 101 -9.00 -19.90 -19.50
CA GLU A 101 -8.23 -20.84 -18.69
C GLU A 101 -7.34 -21.72 -19.60
N ALA A 102 -7.75 -21.93 -20.86
CA ALA A 102 -7.00 -22.66 -21.88
C ALA A 102 -5.69 -21.99 -22.31
N GLU A 103 -5.58 -20.65 -22.26
CA GLU A 103 -4.36 -19.92 -22.65
C GLU A 103 -3.27 -20.03 -21.57
N LEU A 104 -3.69 -20.08 -20.30
CA LEU A 104 -2.82 -20.21 -19.14
C LEU A 104 -2.25 -21.63 -19.00
N GLU A 105 -3.05 -22.65 -19.31
CA GLU A 105 -2.57 -24.05 -19.35
C GLU A 105 -1.52 -24.26 -20.44
N MET A 106 -1.69 -23.66 -21.62
CA MET A 106 -0.68 -23.75 -22.69
C MET A 106 0.63 -23.05 -22.31
N GLU A 107 0.58 -21.88 -21.68
CA GLU A 107 1.79 -21.15 -21.29
C GLU A 107 2.57 -21.93 -20.22
N THR A 108 1.88 -22.52 -19.23
CA THR A 108 2.54 -23.36 -18.21
C THR A 108 3.17 -24.63 -18.78
N ALA A 109 2.50 -25.30 -19.73
CA ALA A 109 3.04 -26.51 -20.36
C ALA A 109 4.30 -26.20 -21.18
N THR A 110 4.33 -25.07 -21.90
CA THR A 110 5.52 -24.68 -22.68
C THR A 110 6.73 -24.32 -21.80
N VAL A 111 6.50 -23.71 -20.63
CA VAL A 111 7.57 -23.35 -19.69
C VAL A 111 8.13 -24.57 -18.95
N GLU A 112 7.31 -25.59 -18.69
CA GLU A 112 7.77 -26.86 -18.11
C GLU A 112 8.61 -27.67 -19.12
N GLU A 113 8.20 -27.72 -20.39
CA GLU A 113 8.95 -28.42 -21.46
C GLU A 113 10.34 -27.78 -21.72
N GLU A 114 10.45 -26.45 -21.71
CA GLU A 114 11.74 -25.76 -21.88
C GLU A 114 12.69 -25.96 -20.69
N GLN A 115 12.17 -26.17 -19.48
CA GLN A 115 12.99 -26.44 -18.29
C GLN A 115 13.54 -27.87 -18.28
N GLU A 116 12.77 -28.86 -18.73
CA GLU A 116 13.25 -30.24 -18.85
C GLU A 116 14.37 -30.37 -19.90
N GLU A 117 14.24 -29.71 -21.06
CA GLU A 117 15.27 -29.75 -22.11
C GLU A 117 16.60 -29.08 -21.68
N SER A 118 16.55 -28.09 -20.79
CA SER A 118 17.75 -27.39 -20.28
C SER A 118 18.57 -28.16 -19.23
N THR A 119 18.04 -29.28 -18.71
CA THR A 119 18.68 -30.05 -17.62
C THR A 119 19.37 -31.34 -18.08
N GLU A 120 19.32 -31.67 -19.37
CA GLU A 120 19.95 -32.88 -19.95
C GLU A 120 21.28 -32.64 -20.71
N GLU A 121 21.90 -31.45 -20.66
CA GLU A 121 23.27 -31.22 -21.23
C GLU A 121 24.41 -31.20 -20.19
#